data_AF-A8JEQ7-F1
#
_entry.id   AF-A8JEQ7-F1
#
_cell.length_a   1.000
_cell.length_b   1.000
_cell.length_c   1.000
_cell.angle_alpha   90.00
_cell.angle_beta   90.00
_cell.angle_gamma   90.00
#
_symmetry.space_group_name_H-M   'P 1'
#
loop_
_entity.id
_entity.type
_entity.pdbx_description
1 polymer ?
#
loop_
_entity_poly.entity_id
_entity_poly.type
_entity_poly.pdbx_seq_one_letter_code
_entity_poly.pdbx_strand_id
1 'polypeptide(L)'
;MSLTMHRRPVAGISSRKPSVRVAALFGKPKASTTTSGSKSGSSARITGRAPVLADPVDFEQVGFRFDPANNRWLRDDRFAGKFDQTLATPKSGTPYVVWPAIHTLLVSKGLRSVTPEEARILTEEQGWTLVDVRLGDDYLKNHAEGAISLPIYRYVEGTGFWDNVKKAAMAVGFAMRATERDPGFADKALGQLKKNQKVVLMCAIGGTLDTLLNLRQGVKAAIRDPERAFGRESRSLKAAYELINAGWDAKNIYWVEGGLQQWRFRGLPTEGTKA
;
A
#
# COMPACT_ATOMS: atom_id res chain seq x y z
N MET A 1 36.73 -32.15 -42.21
CA MET A 1 36.77 -33.01 -43.42
C MET A 1 35.35 -33.47 -43.74
N SER A 2 34.97 -33.45 -45.02
CA SER A 2 33.65 -33.72 -45.65
C SER A 2 32.53 -32.70 -45.36
N LEU A 3 32.27 -31.72 -46.25
CA LEU A 3 31.37 -31.76 -47.43
C LEU A 3 29.91 -32.11 -47.05
N THR A 4 28.89 -31.29 -47.35
CA THR A 4 28.41 -31.10 -48.73
C THR A 4 27.56 -29.82 -48.84
N MET A 5 27.87 -28.96 -49.82
CA MET A 5 27.00 -27.90 -50.34
C MET A 5 26.05 -28.48 -51.40
N HIS A 6 24.81 -27.99 -51.49
CA HIS A 6 24.28 -27.27 -52.67
C HIS A 6 22.76 -27.12 -52.59
N ARG A 7 22.25 -25.90 -52.85
CA ARG A 7 21.15 -25.63 -53.82
C ARG A 7 20.85 -24.13 -53.94
N ARG A 8 20.86 -23.66 -55.18
CA ARG A 8 20.14 -22.52 -55.79
C ARG A 8 19.82 -22.96 -57.24
N PRO A 9 18.91 -22.33 -58.04
CA PRO A 9 18.23 -21.04 -57.86
C PRO A 9 16.71 -20.97 -58.24
N VAL A 10 16.11 -19.84 -57.84
CA VAL A 10 15.09 -18.91 -58.43
C VAL A 10 14.29 -19.29 -59.71
N ALA A 11 12.96 -19.08 -59.68
CA ALA A 11 12.17 -18.08 -60.48
C ALA A 11 10.72 -18.53 -60.77
N GLY A 12 9.75 -17.61 -60.65
CA GLY A 12 8.39 -17.82 -61.17
C GLY A 12 7.32 -16.86 -60.63
N ILE A 13 7.30 -15.63 -61.15
CA ILE A 13 6.21 -14.64 -60.97
C ILE A 13 5.08 -14.97 -61.95
N SER A 14 3.81 -14.93 -61.54
CA SER A 14 2.73 -14.46 -62.42
C SER A 14 1.47 -14.03 -61.67
N SER A 15 1.06 -12.80 -61.98
CA SER A 15 -0.13 -12.06 -61.58
C SER A 15 -1.45 -12.60 -62.17
N ARG A 16 -2.58 -12.37 -61.49
CA ARG A 16 -3.79 -11.67 -62.02
C ARG A 16 -4.96 -11.62 -61.02
N LYS A 17 -5.24 -10.38 -60.59
CA LYS A 17 -6.50 -9.61 -60.36
C LYS A 17 -7.89 -10.25 -60.08
N PRO A 18 -8.81 -9.46 -59.46
CA PRO A 18 -9.93 -9.93 -58.63
C PRO A 18 -11.31 -9.85 -59.31
N SER A 19 -12.32 -10.50 -58.73
CA SER A 19 -13.73 -10.31 -59.11
C SER A 19 -14.61 -9.87 -57.93
N VAL A 20 -15.64 -9.12 -58.31
CA VAL A 20 -16.46 -8.19 -57.53
C VAL A 20 -17.74 -8.84 -56.97
N ARG A 21 -18.14 -8.31 -55.81
CA ARG A 21 -19.48 -8.18 -55.16
C ARG A 21 -20.71 -8.87 -55.76
N VAL A 22 -21.60 -9.34 -54.88
CA VAL A 22 -23.05 -8.97 -54.88
C VAL A 22 -23.59 -8.95 -53.44
N ALA A 23 -24.36 -7.91 -53.11
CA ALA A 23 -25.15 -7.74 -51.89
C ALA A 23 -26.60 -8.19 -52.12
N ALA A 24 -27.28 -8.68 -51.08
CA ALA A 24 -28.75 -8.71 -51.03
C ALA A 24 -29.28 -8.58 -49.59
N LEU A 25 -30.29 -7.71 -49.47
CA LEU A 25 -31.06 -7.28 -48.31
C LEU A 25 -32.16 -8.28 -47.92
N PHE A 26 -32.96 -7.88 -46.91
CA PHE A 26 -34.18 -8.48 -46.31
C PHE A 26 -33.91 -9.44 -45.13
N GLY A 27 -34.57 -9.38 -43.97
CA GLY A 27 -35.56 -8.48 -43.38
C GLY A 27 -35.76 -8.91 -41.91
N LYS A 28 -36.21 -8.01 -41.03
CA LYS A 28 -36.51 -8.34 -39.61
C LYS A 28 -37.84 -9.12 -39.50
N PRO A 29 -38.02 -9.91 -38.42
CA PRO A 29 -39.00 -9.47 -37.42
C PRO A 29 -38.53 -9.59 -35.96
N LYS A 30 -39.14 -8.76 -35.11
CA LYS A 30 -39.05 -8.78 -33.64
C LYS A 30 -39.77 -10.01 -33.08
N ALA A 31 -39.17 -10.64 -32.07
CA ALA A 31 -39.90 -11.37 -31.03
C ALA A 31 -39.23 -11.10 -29.68
N SER A 32 -40.03 -10.54 -28.78
CA SER A 32 -39.75 -10.30 -27.38
C SER A 32 -39.86 -11.61 -26.61
N THR A 33 -38.81 -12.00 -25.89
CA THR A 33 -38.93 -12.94 -24.78
C THR A 33 -38.11 -12.42 -23.61
N THR A 34 -38.85 -11.96 -22.61
CA THR A 34 -38.38 -11.60 -21.29
C THR A 34 -37.81 -12.86 -20.64
N THR A 35 -36.51 -12.88 -20.36
CA THR A 35 -35.91 -13.85 -19.45
C THR A 35 -35.17 -13.07 -18.40
N SER A 36 -35.77 -13.02 -17.21
CA SER A 36 -35.18 -12.53 -15.97
C SER A 36 -34.01 -13.46 -15.59
N GLY A 37 -32.86 -13.24 -16.21
CA GLY A 37 -31.60 -13.78 -15.73
C GLY A 37 -31.12 -12.92 -14.58
N SER A 38 -31.20 -13.45 -13.36
CA SER A 38 -30.47 -12.91 -12.22
C SER A 38 -28.99 -12.86 -12.61
N LYS A 39 -28.43 -11.64 -12.69
CA LYS A 39 -26.98 -11.48 -12.81
C LYS A 39 -26.38 -11.92 -11.48
N SER A 40 -25.97 -13.18 -11.40
CA SER A 40 -25.03 -13.65 -10.39
C SER A 40 -23.82 -12.71 -10.41
N GLY A 41 -23.49 -12.17 -9.25
CA GLY A 41 -22.47 -11.13 -9.07
C GLY A 41 -21.20 -11.41 -9.85
N SER A 42 -20.81 -10.47 -10.69
CA SER A 42 -19.45 -10.40 -11.21
C SER A 42 -18.54 -10.24 -10.01
N SER A 43 -17.88 -11.31 -9.58
CA SER A 43 -16.83 -11.26 -8.56
C SER A 43 -15.86 -10.14 -8.94
N ALA A 44 -15.92 -9.04 -8.21
CA ALA A 44 -15.11 -7.86 -8.50
C ALA A 44 -13.64 -8.28 -8.40
N ARG A 45 -12.90 -8.11 -9.50
CA ARG A 45 -11.51 -8.56 -9.60
C ARG A 45 -10.67 -7.77 -8.59
N ILE A 46 -10.09 -8.46 -7.61
CA ILE A 46 -9.08 -7.87 -6.71
C ILE A 46 -7.84 -7.54 -7.56
N THR A 47 -7.50 -6.25 -7.70
CA THR A 47 -6.34 -5.74 -8.45
C THR A 47 -5.16 -5.33 -7.56
N GLY A 48 -5.26 -5.53 -6.24
CA GLY A 48 -4.21 -5.27 -5.26
C GLY A 48 -2.82 -5.73 -5.73
N ARG A 49 -1.83 -4.89 -5.49
CA ARG A 49 -0.57 -4.92 -6.23
C ARG A 49 0.63 -5.17 -5.31
N ALA A 50 1.56 -5.98 -5.79
CA ALA A 50 2.88 -6.14 -5.18
C ALA A 50 3.76 -4.91 -5.48
N PRO A 51 4.64 -4.50 -4.56
CA PRO A 51 5.42 -3.29 -4.73
C PRO A 51 6.28 -3.31 -6.00
N VAL A 52 6.43 -2.14 -6.61
CA VAL A 52 7.28 -1.90 -7.76
C VAL A 52 8.61 -1.36 -7.29
N LEU A 53 9.63 -2.18 -7.47
CA LEU A 53 10.95 -1.88 -6.97
C LEU A 53 11.88 -1.55 -8.14
N ALA A 54 12.73 -0.54 -7.94
CA ALA A 54 13.79 -0.23 -8.86
C ALA A 54 14.86 -1.34 -8.88
N ASP A 55 15.08 -2.01 -7.75
CA ASP A 55 16.03 -3.11 -7.56
C ASP A 55 15.38 -4.22 -6.70
N PRO A 56 15.74 -5.51 -6.88
CA PRO A 56 15.36 -6.58 -5.96
C PRO A 56 15.78 -6.27 -4.52
N VAL A 57 14.97 -6.70 -3.55
CA VAL A 57 15.25 -6.54 -2.11
C VAL A 57 15.66 -7.88 -1.53
N ASP A 58 16.96 -8.05 -1.31
CA ASP A 58 17.50 -9.04 -0.38
C ASP A 58 17.83 -8.31 0.93
N PHE A 59 17.17 -8.70 2.02
CA PHE A 59 17.27 -8.03 3.31
C PHE A 59 18.73 -7.95 3.79
N GLU A 60 19.56 -8.95 3.52
CA GLU A 60 20.96 -8.96 3.95
C GLU A 60 21.86 -8.05 3.11
N GLN A 61 21.39 -7.62 1.93
CA GLN A 61 22.16 -6.83 0.96
C GLN A 61 21.72 -5.36 0.88
N VAL A 62 20.68 -4.97 1.63
CA VAL A 62 20.19 -3.58 1.64
C VAL A 62 20.84 -2.81 2.79
N GLY A 63 21.55 -1.74 2.44
CA GLY A 63 22.12 -0.81 3.40
C GLY A 63 21.51 0.58 3.27
N PHE A 64 21.58 1.36 4.34
CA PHE A 64 21.10 2.73 4.33
C PHE A 64 21.89 3.62 5.29
N ARG A 65 21.86 4.92 5.02
CA ARG A 65 22.40 5.95 5.92
C ARG A 65 21.49 7.16 5.95
N PHE A 66 21.54 7.89 7.05
CA PHE A 66 20.87 9.18 7.15
C PHE A 66 21.75 10.27 6.52
N ASP A 67 21.16 11.08 5.65
CA ASP A 67 21.76 12.28 5.07
C ASP A 67 21.21 13.50 5.83
N PRO A 68 21.95 14.04 6.82
CA PRO A 68 21.47 15.15 7.64
C PRO A 68 21.33 16.45 6.87
N ALA A 69 22.08 16.64 5.77
CA ALA A 69 22.02 17.87 4.98
C ALA A 69 20.69 17.99 4.23
N ASN A 70 20.14 16.85 3.78
CA ASN A 70 18.86 16.79 3.07
C ASN A 70 17.73 16.21 3.93
N ASN A 71 17.99 15.91 5.21
CA ASN A 71 17.05 15.32 6.15
C ASN A 71 16.33 14.07 5.58
N ARG A 72 17.07 13.18 4.93
CA ARG A 72 16.52 12.02 4.21
C ARG A 72 17.31 10.75 4.44
N TRP A 73 16.67 9.61 4.22
CA TRP A 73 17.33 8.31 4.19
C TRP A 73 17.82 8.01 2.77
N LEU A 74 19.10 7.68 2.65
CA LEU A 74 19.71 7.26 1.40
C LEU A 74 19.95 5.76 1.43
N ARG A 75 19.67 5.08 0.32
CA ARG A 75 20.14 3.73 0.10
C ARG A 75 21.66 3.76 -0.11
N ASP A 76 22.35 2.93 0.66
CA ASP A 76 23.80 2.84 0.65
C ASP A 76 24.22 1.42 1.05
N ASP A 77 24.29 0.54 0.06
CA ASP A 77 24.48 -0.90 0.26
C ASP A 77 25.88 -1.26 0.82
N ARG A 78 26.80 -0.29 0.94
CA ARG A 78 28.04 -0.44 1.72
C ARG A 78 27.79 -0.65 3.21
N PHE A 79 26.60 -0.31 3.68
CA PHE A 79 26.12 -0.54 5.05
C PHE A 79 25.19 -1.76 5.16
N ALA A 80 25.11 -2.60 4.13
CA ALA A 80 24.33 -3.83 4.19
C ALA A 80 24.73 -4.70 5.39
N GLY A 81 23.75 -5.31 6.06
CA GLY A 81 23.94 -6.12 7.26
C GLY A 81 24.26 -5.33 8.55
N LYS A 82 24.48 -4.01 8.48
CA LYS A 82 24.76 -3.16 9.66
C LYS A 82 23.46 -2.58 10.24
N PHE A 83 22.63 -3.47 10.78
CA PHE A 83 21.31 -3.16 11.35
C PHE A 83 21.35 -2.59 12.77
N ASP A 84 22.54 -2.44 13.36
CA ASP A 84 22.75 -1.79 14.65
C ASP A 84 22.29 -0.31 14.66
N GLN A 85 22.15 0.31 13.49
CA GLN A 85 21.66 1.70 13.32
C GLN A 85 20.13 1.79 13.10
N THR A 86 19.38 0.72 13.35
CA THR A 86 17.95 0.67 13.01
C THR A 86 17.04 1.31 14.05
N LEU A 87 17.51 1.52 15.28
CA LEU A 87 16.69 2.02 16.38
C LEU A 87 16.96 3.51 16.62
N ALA A 88 15.92 4.33 16.44
CA ALA A 88 15.94 5.73 16.86
C ALA A 88 15.37 5.85 18.28
N THR A 89 16.17 6.40 19.20
CA THR A 89 15.78 6.65 20.59
C THR A 89 15.53 8.14 20.82
N PRO A 90 14.27 8.60 20.83
CA PRO A 90 13.96 10.01 21.08
C PRO A 90 14.17 10.37 22.56
N LYS A 91 14.26 11.68 22.85
CA LYS A 91 14.31 12.20 24.23
C LYS A 91 12.98 12.05 25.00
N SER A 92 11.89 11.78 24.29
CA SER A 92 10.53 11.56 24.81
C SER A 92 9.79 10.56 23.93
N GLY A 93 9.04 9.65 24.55
CA GLY A 93 8.31 8.57 23.89
C GLY A 93 9.14 7.30 23.64
N THR A 94 8.54 6.33 22.97
CA THR A 94 9.13 5.00 22.73
C THR A 94 10.16 5.02 21.60
N PRO A 95 11.30 4.30 21.74
CA PRO A 95 12.20 4.02 20.63
C PRO A 95 11.45 3.39 19.44
N TYR A 96 11.92 3.65 18.22
CA TYR A 96 11.28 3.11 17.03
C TYR A 96 12.29 2.71 15.98
N VAL A 97 11.91 1.70 15.19
CA VAL A 97 12.70 1.28 14.04
C VAL A 97 12.55 2.29 12.92
N VAL A 98 13.67 2.71 12.33
CA VAL A 98 13.71 3.70 11.26
C VAL A 98 13.07 3.17 9.97
N TRP A 99 12.51 4.08 9.17
CA TRP A 99 11.72 3.74 8.00
C TRP A 99 12.42 2.81 7.00
N PRO A 100 13.69 2.98 6.62
CA PRO A 100 14.36 2.06 5.69
C PRO A 100 14.33 0.60 6.13
N ALA A 101 14.53 0.34 7.42
CA ALA A 101 14.51 -1.00 7.98
C ALA A 101 13.09 -1.59 7.98
N ILE A 102 12.08 -0.78 8.33
CA ILE A 102 10.68 -1.16 8.22
C ILE A 102 10.33 -1.49 6.76
N HIS A 103 10.61 -0.59 5.83
CA HIS A 103 10.32 -0.76 4.39
C HIS A 103 10.96 -2.04 3.84
N THR A 104 12.24 -2.26 4.11
CA THR A 104 12.98 -3.44 3.64
C THR A 104 12.33 -4.72 4.15
N LEU A 105 11.91 -4.77 5.42
CA LEU A 105 11.19 -5.92 5.98
C LEU A 105 9.82 -6.11 5.34
N LEU A 106 9.02 -5.04 5.18
CA LEU A 106 7.68 -5.16 4.60
C LEU A 106 7.72 -5.63 3.14
N VAL A 107 8.69 -5.14 2.37
CA VAL A 107 8.93 -5.57 1.00
C VAL A 107 9.38 -7.03 0.94
N SER A 108 10.34 -7.45 1.77
CA SER A 108 10.82 -8.84 1.78
C SER A 108 9.74 -9.84 2.20
N LYS A 109 8.80 -9.41 3.05
CA LYS A 109 7.61 -10.19 3.41
C LYS A 109 6.50 -10.17 2.35
N GLY A 110 6.68 -9.44 1.25
CA GLY A 110 5.72 -9.36 0.16
C GLY A 110 4.39 -8.70 0.56
N LEU A 111 4.41 -7.74 1.49
CA LEU A 111 3.21 -7.02 1.91
C LEU A 111 2.54 -6.39 0.69
N ARG A 112 1.22 -6.49 0.61
CA ARG A 112 0.43 -6.07 -0.56
C ARG A 112 -0.51 -4.91 -0.23
N SER A 113 -0.64 -3.96 -1.16
CA SER A 113 -1.63 -2.89 -1.10
C SER A 113 -2.96 -3.29 -1.75
N VAL A 114 -4.02 -2.59 -1.38
CA VAL A 114 -5.35 -2.68 -2.02
C VAL A 114 -5.92 -1.29 -2.26
N THR A 115 -6.74 -1.16 -3.30
CA THR A 115 -7.51 0.07 -3.54
C THR A 115 -8.62 0.23 -2.49
N PRO A 116 -9.19 1.43 -2.29
CA PRO A 116 -10.32 1.60 -1.38
C PRO A 116 -11.53 0.70 -1.73
N GLU A 117 -11.85 0.56 -3.01
CA GLU A 117 -12.96 -0.27 -3.48
C GLU A 117 -12.71 -1.75 -3.18
N GLU A 118 -11.48 -2.24 -3.36
CA GLU A 118 -11.09 -3.60 -2.99
C GLU A 118 -11.12 -3.82 -1.49
N ALA A 119 -10.62 -2.86 -0.72
CA ALA A 119 -10.67 -2.92 0.74
C ALA A 119 -12.12 -3.11 1.21
N ARG A 120 -13.07 -2.39 0.61
CA ARG A 120 -14.51 -2.55 0.87
C ARG A 120 -15.01 -3.97 0.52
N ILE A 121 -14.69 -4.47 -0.67
CA ILE A 121 -15.10 -5.84 -1.08
C ILE A 121 -14.54 -6.89 -0.12
N LEU A 122 -13.26 -6.76 0.27
CA LEU A 122 -12.62 -7.68 1.21
C LEU A 122 -13.35 -7.71 2.55
N THR A 123 -13.82 -6.56 3.02
CA THR A 123 -14.45 -6.44 4.35
C THR A 123 -15.92 -6.84 4.32
N GLU A 124 -16.66 -6.47 3.28
CA GLU A 124 -18.09 -6.77 3.14
C GLU A 124 -18.35 -8.23 2.71
N GLU A 125 -17.52 -8.77 1.79
CA GLU A 125 -17.79 -10.06 1.15
C GLU A 125 -16.84 -11.19 1.61
N GLN A 126 -15.64 -10.86 2.11
CA GLN A 126 -14.60 -11.86 2.37
C GLN A 126 -14.18 -11.95 3.85
N GLY A 127 -14.91 -11.26 4.73
CA GLY A 127 -14.71 -11.33 6.18
C GLY A 127 -13.37 -10.77 6.67
N TRP A 128 -12.75 -9.87 5.91
CA TRP A 128 -11.59 -9.13 6.39
C TRP A 128 -12.03 -8.03 7.35
N THR A 129 -11.17 -7.69 8.31
CA THR A 129 -11.46 -6.59 9.24
C THR A 129 -10.75 -5.32 8.78
N LEU A 130 -11.53 -4.26 8.59
CA LEU A 130 -10.98 -2.93 8.32
C LEU A 130 -10.53 -2.28 9.63
N VAL A 131 -9.28 -1.85 9.69
CA VAL A 131 -8.66 -1.32 10.91
C VAL A 131 -8.12 0.08 10.63
N ASP A 132 -8.69 1.08 11.30
CA ASP A 132 -8.20 2.45 11.28
C ASP A 132 -7.12 2.64 12.34
N VAL A 133 -5.91 3.00 11.90
CA VAL A 133 -4.74 3.18 12.77
C VAL A 133 -4.40 4.64 13.05
N ARG A 134 -5.31 5.57 12.76
CA ARG A 134 -5.17 6.99 13.12
C ARG A 134 -5.42 7.21 14.62
N LEU A 135 -5.34 8.45 15.07
CA LEU A 135 -5.67 8.77 16.47
C LEU A 135 -7.13 8.44 16.75
N GLY A 136 -7.45 8.06 17.99
CA GLY A 136 -8.82 7.77 18.40
C GLY A 136 -9.78 8.92 18.11
N ASP A 137 -9.38 10.16 18.39
CA ASP A 137 -10.17 11.35 18.10
C ASP A 137 -10.42 11.56 16.59
N ASP A 138 -9.47 11.19 15.73
CA ASP A 138 -9.65 11.27 14.27
C ASP A 138 -10.65 10.23 13.76
N TYR A 139 -10.61 9.03 14.37
CA TYR A 139 -11.56 7.96 14.08
C TYR A 139 -12.98 8.37 14.49
N LEU A 140 -13.17 8.84 15.73
CA LEU A 140 -14.48 9.25 16.25
C LEU A 140 -15.16 10.31 15.38
N LYS A 141 -14.38 11.27 14.85
CA LYS A 141 -14.89 12.32 13.96
C LYS A 141 -15.35 11.79 12.62
N ASN A 142 -14.55 10.97 11.97
CA ASN A 142 -14.86 10.41 10.65
C ASN A 142 -13.92 9.25 10.33
N HIS A 143 -14.46 8.08 10.02
CA HIS A 143 -13.73 6.88 9.58
C HIS A 143 -14.52 6.15 8.49
N ALA A 144 -13.90 5.18 7.82
CA ALA A 144 -14.59 4.31 6.87
C ALA A 144 -15.63 3.46 7.60
N GLU A 145 -16.83 3.32 7.03
CA GLU A 145 -17.94 2.56 7.62
C GLU A 145 -17.51 1.12 7.96
N GLY A 146 -17.85 0.66 9.16
CA GLY A 146 -17.53 -0.69 9.65
C GLY A 146 -16.05 -0.91 10.02
N ALA A 147 -15.19 0.11 9.94
CA ALA A 147 -13.82 0.01 10.45
C ALA A 147 -13.79 -0.01 11.98
N ILE A 148 -12.86 -0.75 12.57
CA ILE A 148 -12.53 -0.65 14.01
C ILE A 148 -11.37 0.32 14.25
N SER A 149 -11.31 0.90 15.43
CA SER A 149 -10.21 1.79 15.83
C SER A 149 -9.09 1.03 16.53
N LEU A 150 -7.88 1.05 15.97
CA LEU A 150 -6.66 0.55 16.60
C LEU A 150 -5.51 1.53 16.42
N PRO A 151 -5.48 2.64 17.19
CA PRO A 151 -4.47 3.69 17.03
C PRO A 151 -3.05 3.20 17.31
N ILE A 152 -2.12 3.44 16.37
CA ILE A 152 -0.68 3.20 16.59
C ILE A 152 0.01 4.38 17.32
N TYR A 153 -0.66 5.52 17.37
CA TYR A 153 -0.23 6.69 18.13
C TYR A 153 -1.31 7.05 19.15
N ARG A 154 -0.86 7.63 20.26
CA ARG A 154 -1.71 8.20 21.32
C ARG A 154 -1.20 9.60 21.68
N TYR A 155 -1.96 10.32 22.50
CA TYR A 155 -1.44 11.54 23.10
C TYR A 155 -0.35 11.21 24.12
N VAL A 156 0.62 12.12 24.28
CA VAL A 156 1.69 11.94 25.27
C VAL A 156 1.08 11.86 26.67
N GLU A 157 1.18 10.70 27.32
CA GLU A 157 0.68 10.49 28.69
C GLU A 157 1.75 10.80 29.73
N GLY A 158 3.03 10.59 29.39
CA GLY A 158 4.17 10.80 30.28
C GLY A 158 4.24 12.22 30.86
N THR A 159 4.75 12.34 32.09
CA THR A 159 4.88 13.59 32.84
C THR A 159 6.33 14.02 33.06
N GLY A 160 7.28 13.37 32.38
CA GLY A 160 8.70 13.69 32.49
C GLY A 160 9.04 15.08 31.95
N PHE A 161 10.24 15.57 32.26
CA PHE A 161 10.71 16.89 31.82
C PHE A 161 10.58 17.07 30.30
N TRP A 162 11.12 16.13 29.52
CA TRP A 162 11.05 16.18 28.05
C TRP A 162 9.63 15.99 27.50
N ASP A 163 8.76 15.26 28.20
CA ASP A 163 7.35 15.11 27.80
C ASP A 163 6.59 16.42 27.97
N ASN A 164 6.79 17.12 29.08
CA ASN A 164 6.15 18.41 29.35
C ASN A 164 6.65 19.48 28.37
N VAL A 165 7.96 19.51 28.08
CA VAL A 165 8.53 20.38 27.04
C VAL A 165 7.88 20.09 25.68
N LYS A 166 7.75 18.82 25.30
CA LYS A 166 7.10 18.42 24.04
C LYS A 166 5.63 18.83 24.00
N LYS A 167 4.88 18.62 25.09
CA LYS A 167 3.47 19.05 25.21
C LYS A 167 3.33 20.56 25.03
N ALA A 168 4.15 21.34 25.74
CA ALA A 168 4.12 22.80 25.65
C ALA A 168 4.51 23.31 24.25
N ALA A 169 5.59 22.77 23.66
CA ALA A 169 6.05 23.17 22.33
C ALA A 169 4.98 22.92 21.25
N MET A 170 4.32 21.75 21.28
CA MET A 170 3.26 21.44 20.32
C MET A 170 1.99 22.29 20.55
N ALA A 171 1.61 22.53 21.81
CA ALA A 171 0.43 23.31 22.13
C ALA A 171 0.60 24.80 21.79
N VAL A 172 1.73 25.41 22.17
CA VAL A 172 1.99 26.84 21.97
C VAL A 172 2.46 27.14 20.55
N GLY A 173 3.37 26.32 20.01
CA GLY A 173 3.97 26.57 18.70
C GLY A 173 3.09 26.19 17.52
N PHE A 174 2.22 25.17 17.69
CA PHE A 174 1.46 24.59 16.60
C PHE A 174 -0.04 24.42 16.89
N ALA A 175 -0.53 24.84 18.06
CA ALA A 175 -1.93 24.66 18.48
C ALA A 175 -2.41 23.19 18.40
N MET A 176 -1.50 22.24 18.68
CA MET A 176 -1.77 20.81 18.57
C MET A 176 -1.41 20.06 19.86
N ARG A 177 -2.14 18.98 20.15
CA ARG A 177 -1.78 18.07 21.24
C ARG A 177 -0.59 17.22 20.83
N ALA A 178 0.40 17.10 21.70
CA ALA A 178 1.57 16.25 21.46
C ALA A 178 1.17 14.77 21.41
N THR A 179 1.68 14.05 20.40
CA THR A 179 1.45 12.62 20.21
C THR A 179 2.73 11.80 20.36
N GLU A 180 2.59 10.54 20.74
CA GLU A 180 3.65 9.54 20.83
C GLU A 180 3.18 8.21 20.28
N ARG A 181 4.15 7.35 19.94
CA ARG A 181 3.85 5.96 19.57
C ARG A 181 3.24 5.27 20.78
N ASP A 182 2.20 4.47 20.55
CA ASP A 182 1.60 3.69 21.61
C ASP A 182 2.44 2.43 21.88
N PRO A 183 3.10 2.30 23.04
CA PRO A 183 3.90 1.11 23.37
C PRO A 183 3.02 -0.15 23.52
N GLY A 184 1.73 0.01 23.82
CA GLY A 184 0.78 -1.10 23.98
C GLY A 184 0.07 -1.50 22.69
N PHE A 185 0.52 -1.03 21.52
CA PHE A 185 -0.19 -1.31 20.26
C PHE A 185 -0.34 -2.81 19.98
N ALA A 186 0.72 -3.61 20.16
CA ALA A 186 0.69 -5.05 19.90
C ALA A 186 -0.30 -5.78 20.84
N ASP A 187 -0.29 -5.43 22.13
CA ASP A 187 -1.20 -6.01 23.12
C ASP A 187 -2.66 -5.63 22.85
N LYS A 188 -2.91 -4.36 22.47
CA LYS A 188 -4.24 -3.89 22.05
C LYS A 188 -4.72 -4.62 20.80
N ALA A 189 -3.83 -4.86 19.84
CA ALA A 189 -4.16 -5.64 18.65
C ALA A 189 -4.59 -7.06 19.02
N LEU A 190 -3.84 -7.75 19.89
CA LEU A 190 -4.19 -9.09 20.39
C LEU A 190 -5.49 -9.12 21.21
N GLY A 191 -5.81 -8.04 21.92
CA GLY A 191 -7.05 -7.93 22.70
C GLY A 191 -8.30 -7.68 21.84
N GLN A 192 -8.17 -7.07 20.67
CA GLN A 192 -9.29 -6.72 19.79
C GLN A 192 -9.42 -7.62 18.55
N LEU A 193 -8.31 -8.21 18.10
CA LEU A 193 -8.22 -9.03 16.89
C LEU A 193 -7.79 -10.44 17.25
N LYS A 194 -8.32 -11.44 16.53
CA LYS A 194 -7.79 -12.80 16.66
C LYS A 194 -6.38 -12.84 16.08
N LYS A 195 -5.48 -13.60 16.73
CA LYS A 195 -4.11 -13.76 16.24
C LYS A 195 -4.12 -14.22 14.78
N ASN A 196 -3.35 -13.54 13.94
CA ASN A 196 -3.23 -13.79 12.51
C ASN A 196 -4.55 -13.67 11.71
N GLN A 197 -5.56 -12.96 12.23
CA GLN A 197 -6.76 -12.61 11.48
C GLN A 197 -6.43 -11.74 10.26
N LYS A 198 -7.23 -11.90 9.21
CA LYS A 198 -7.13 -11.11 7.98
C LYS A 198 -7.57 -9.67 8.23
N VAL A 199 -6.66 -8.72 8.05
CA VAL A 199 -6.89 -7.30 8.31
C VAL A 199 -6.49 -6.42 7.13
N VAL A 200 -7.23 -5.34 6.96
CA VAL A 200 -6.92 -4.26 6.03
C VAL A 200 -6.67 -2.99 6.84
N LEU A 201 -5.44 -2.50 6.82
CA LEU A 201 -5.00 -1.36 7.60
C LEU A 201 -5.21 -0.06 6.84
N MET A 202 -5.83 0.93 7.50
CA MET A 202 -6.11 2.24 6.94
C MET A 202 -5.53 3.34 7.82
N CYS A 203 -4.86 4.31 7.19
CA CYS A 203 -4.52 5.58 7.83
C CYS A 203 -5.08 6.74 7.00
N ALA A 204 -4.68 7.98 7.29
CA ALA A 204 -5.27 9.15 6.62
C ALA A 204 -4.95 9.21 5.11
N ILE A 205 -3.70 8.98 4.74
CA ILE A 205 -3.16 9.26 3.39
C ILE A 205 -2.55 8.03 2.69
N GLY A 206 -2.54 6.89 3.38
CA GLY A 206 -1.80 5.70 2.96
C GLY A 206 -0.29 5.93 2.83
N GLY A 207 0.42 4.89 2.44
CA GLY A 207 1.83 4.96 2.05
C GLY A 207 2.05 4.15 0.78
N THR A 208 3.30 4.02 0.36
CA THR A 208 3.67 3.11 -0.71
C THR A 208 4.99 2.43 -0.39
N LEU A 209 5.11 1.16 -0.76
CA LEU A 209 6.37 0.44 -0.77
C LEU A 209 7.10 0.56 -2.12
N ASP A 210 6.45 1.15 -3.13
CA ASP A 210 7.04 1.37 -4.46
C ASP A 210 8.20 2.35 -4.38
N THR A 211 9.34 1.97 -4.94
CA THR A 211 10.52 2.85 -5.02
C THR A 211 10.61 3.59 -6.36
N LEU A 212 9.82 3.17 -7.34
CA LEU A 212 9.68 3.86 -8.61
C LEU A 212 8.52 4.86 -8.58
N LEU A 213 8.82 6.10 -8.93
CA LEU A 213 7.80 7.15 -9.03
C LEU A 213 7.16 7.11 -10.42
N ASN A 214 5.85 6.83 -10.44
CA ASN A 214 5.06 6.92 -11.66
C ASN A 214 4.21 8.19 -11.65
N LEU A 215 4.80 9.31 -12.08
CA LEU A 215 4.13 10.61 -12.12
C LEU A 215 2.93 10.64 -13.08
N ARG A 216 2.96 9.83 -14.15
CA ARG A 216 1.91 9.80 -15.15
C ARG A 216 1.83 8.42 -15.79
N GLN A 217 0.98 7.59 -15.21
CA GLN A 217 0.81 6.20 -15.60
C GLN A 217 0.50 6.08 -17.10
N GLY A 218 1.30 5.27 -17.80
CA GLY A 218 1.14 5.03 -19.24
C GLY A 218 1.65 6.16 -20.15
N VAL A 219 2.09 7.29 -19.60
CA VAL A 219 2.58 8.43 -20.41
C VAL A 219 4.10 8.55 -20.33
N LYS A 220 4.68 8.35 -19.14
CA LYS A 220 6.13 8.34 -18.96
C LYS A 220 6.57 7.09 -18.24
N ALA A 221 7.78 6.62 -18.55
CA ALA A 221 8.42 5.56 -17.80
C ALA A 221 8.54 5.97 -16.33
N ALA A 222 8.42 5.01 -15.42
CA ALA A 222 8.60 5.26 -14.00
C ALA A 222 10.06 5.67 -13.74
N ILE A 223 10.24 6.64 -12.85
CA ILE A 223 11.54 7.28 -12.60
C ILE A 223 12.08 6.82 -11.26
N ARG A 224 13.39 6.60 -11.17
CA ARG A 224 14.09 6.43 -9.90
C ARG A 224 14.26 7.80 -9.25
N ASP A 225 13.58 8.00 -8.14
CA ASP A 225 13.64 9.23 -7.35
C ASP A 225 14.42 8.96 -6.06
N PRO A 226 15.52 9.69 -5.76
CA PRO A 226 16.24 9.57 -4.50
C PRO A 226 15.35 9.73 -3.26
N GLU A 227 14.31 10.57 -3.31
CA GLU A 227 13.34 10.76 -2.22
C GLU A 227 12.39 9.57 -2.04
N ARG A 228 12.37 8.65 -3.01
CA ARG A 228 11.55 7.44 -3.03
C ARG A 228 12.39 6.17 -2.84
N ALA A 229 13.65 6.29 -2.39
CA ALA A 229 14.56 5.15 -2.19
C ALA A 229 13.96 4.02 -1.33
N PHE A 230 13.07 4.36 -0.38
CA PHE A 230 12.34 3.43 0.48
C PHE A 230 10.83 3.65 0.43
N GLY A 231 10.27 4.07 -0.70
CA GLY A 231 8.83 4.32 -0.81
C GLY A 231 8.35 5.55 -0.02
N ARG A 232 7.10 5.53 0.44
CA ARG A 232 6.49 6.59 1.28
C ARG A 232 5.98 5.98 2.58
N GLU A 233 6.60 6.37 3.68
CA GLU A 233 6.19 5.99 5.02
C GLU A 233 4.72 6.38 5.30
N SER A 234 4.03 5.53 6.06
CA SER A 234 2.69 5.84 6.57
C SER A 234 2.40 5.11 7.89
N ARG A 235 1.38 5.57 8.63
CA ARG A 235 0.96 4.93 9.88
C ARG A 235 0.45 3.50 9.65
N SER A 236 -0.23 3.23 8.54
CA SER A 236 -0.70 1.88 8.18
C SER A 236 0.45 0.92 7.90
N LEU A 237 1.54 1.38 7.27
CA LEU A 237 2.73 0.56 7.05
C LEU A 237 3.48 0.30 8.37
N LYS A 238 3.56 1.29 9.28
CA LYS A 238 4.08 1.06 10.63
C LYS A 238 3.24 0.06 11.42
N ALA A 239 1.92 0.11 11.30
CA ALA A 239 1.03 -0.85 11.94
C ALA A 239 1.22 -2.26 11.37
N ALA A 240 1.40 -2.39 10.05
CA ALA A 240 1.72 -3.68 9.43
C ALA A 240 3.00 -4.28 10.01
N TYR A 241 4.04 -3.45 10.17
CA TYR A 241 5.30 -3.85 10.77
C TYR A 241 5.14 -4.36 12.21
N GLU A 242 4.40 -3.64 13.05
CA GLU A 242 4.15 -4.06 14.43
C GLU A 242 3.36 -5.37 14.49
N LEU A 243 2.35 -5.55 13.64
CA LEU A 243 1.59 -6.81 13.60
C LEU A 243 2.46 -7.98 13.14
N ILE A 244 3.32 -7.79 12.13
CA ILE A 244 4.26 -8.82 11.67
C ILE A 244 5.23 -9.20 12.79
N ASN A 245 5.77 -8.23 13.52
CA ASN A 245 6.62 -8.48 14.68
C ASN A 245 5.88 -9.17 15.84
N ALA A 246 4.58 -8.90 15.99
CA ALA A 246 3.71 -9.62 16.91
C ALA A 246 3.34 -11.05 16.42
N GLY A 247 3.84 -11.46 15.26
CA GLY A 247 3.70 -12.81 14.72
C GLY A 247 2.52 -13.01 13.77
N TRP A 248 2.00 -11.95 13.14
CA TRP A 248 1.07 -12.08 12.01
C TRP A 248 1.81 -12.42 10.73
N ASP A 249 1.17 -13.23 9.88
CA ASP A 249 1.63 -13.45 8.52
C ASP A 249 1.32 -12.24 7.65
N ALA A 250 2.31 -11.76 6.89
CA ALA A 250 2.13 -10.64 5.97
C ALA A 250 1.04 -10.87 4.91
N LYS A 251 0.75 -12.13 4.54
CA LYS A 251 -0.34 -12.48 3.61
C LYS A 251 -1.74 -12.16 4.13
N ASN A 252 -1.89 -12.04 5.46
CA ASN A 252 -3.14 -11.72 6.14
C ASN A 252 -3.23 -10.23 6.47
N ILE A 253 -2.29 -9.41 6.00
CA ILE A 253 -2.27 -7.97 6.23
C ILE A 253 -2.21 -7.27 4.88
N TYR A 254 -3.21 -6.45 4.57
CA TYR A 254 -3.14 -5.47 3.50
C TYR A 254 -3.21 -4.06 4.04
N TRP A 255 -2.83 -3.07 3.23
CA TRP A 255 -3.09 -1.67 3.53
C TRP A 255 -3.81 -0.97 2.40
N VAL A 256 -4.59 0.05 2.75
CA VAL A 256 -5.37 0.83 1.77
C VAL A 256 -4.51 1.91 1.13
N GLU A 257 -4.42 1.91 -0.20
CA GLU A 257 -3.77 2.97 -0.97
C GLU A 257 -4.50 4.30 -0.81
N GLY A 258 -3.75 5.38 -0.58
CA GLY A 258 -4.31 6.71 -0.38
C GLY A 258 -5.13 6.90 0.91
N GLY A 259 -5.33 5.83 1.70
CA GLY A 259 -5.98 5.87 3.01
C GLY A 259 -7.42 6.38 2.96
N LEU A 260 -7.87 6.96 4.09
CA LEU A 260 -9.23 7.49 4.22
C LEU A 260 -9.50 8.66 3.26
N GLN A 261 -8.50 9.47 2.92
CA GLN A 261 -8.67 10.56 1.97
C GLN A 261 -9.10 10.04 0.59
N GLN A 262 -8.41 9.01 0.09
CA GLN A 262 -8.79 8.39 -1.18
C GLN A 262 -10.13 7.65 -1.06
N TRP A 263 -10.39 6.95 0.04
CA TRP A 263 -11.68 6.32 0.31
C TRP A 263 -12.85 7.30 0.15
N ARG A 264 -12.74 8.48 0.78
CA ARG A 264 -13.74 9.56 0.66
C ARG A 264 -13.81 10.14 -0.74
N PHE A 265 -12.67 10.35 -1.40
CA PHE A 265 -12.63 10.83 -2.78
C PHE A 265 -13.36 9.89 -3.75
N ARG A 266 -13.33 8.58 -3.48
CA ARG A 266 -14.06 7.56 -4.23
C ARG A 266 -15.56 7.48 -3.89
N GLY A 267 -16.05 8.28 -2.94
CA GLY A 267 -17.44 8.27 -2.52
C GLY A 267 -17.85 7.03 -1.73
N LEU A 268 -16.88 6.33 -1.13
CA LEU A 268 -17.15 5.18 -0.29
C LEU A 268 -17.66 5.62 1.10
N PRO A 269 -18.52 4.81 1.76
CA PRO A 269 -19.25 5.23 2.94
C PRO A 269 -18.34 5.45 4.16
N THR A 270 -18.75 6.37 5.01
CA THR A 270 -18.02 6.77 6.21
C THR A 270 -18.97 6.98 7.38
N GLU A 271 -18.49 6.71 8.58
CA GLU A 271 -19.18 6.89 9.85
C GLU A 271 -18.41 7.87 10.75
N GLY A 272 -19.07 8.40 11.77
CA GLY A 272 -18.46 9.31 12.74
C GLY A 272 -19.43 10.36 13.25
N THR A 273 -19.01 11.14 14.24
CA THR A 273 -19.77 12.32 14.65
C THR A 273 -19.80 13.31 13.49
N LYS A 274 -20.99 13.55 12.92
CA LYS A 274 -21.20 14.57 11.90
C LYS A 274 -20.51 15.86 12.36
N ALA A 275 -19.53 16.32 11.58
CA ALA A 275 -18.96 17.65 11.73
C ALA A 275 -20.00 18.71 11.40
#